data_AF-A0AAN9TD64-F1
#
_entry.id   AF-A0AAN9TD64-F1
#
_cell.length_a   1.000
_cell.length_b   1.000
_cell.length_c   1.000
_cell.angle_alpha   90.00
_cell.angle_beta   90.00
_cell.angle_gamma   90.00
#
_symmetry.space_group_name_H-M   'P 1'
#
loop_
_entity.id
_entity.type
_entity.pdbx_description
1 polymer ?
#
loop_
_entity_poly.entity_id
_entity_poly.type
_entity_poly.pdbx_seq_one_letter_code
_entity_poly.pdbx_strand_id
1 'polypeptide(L)'
;MGEPVVFESLSDRVSKFNEKVSKHLESQSLNPFSGSFQGGSRSPSPRPSFSKDEYGKPVAGSKTEQRGRKAHSHVCREILELCQIISDMGHYQAKYREKDDDDEEQPADPDAPVIVRFGDLFQYIYERSPCTVPNSFARIKEFRIKEDYGDSFEKRRKKKKEKDKRPDAWE
;
A
#
# COMPACT_ATOMS: atom_id res chain seq x y z
N MET A 1 -39.12 15.07 -3.90
CA MET A 1 -38.92 14.98 -5.37
C MET A 1 -38.16 13.70 -5.63
N GLY A 2 -38.80 12.71 -6.27
CA GLY A 2 -38.17 11.41 -6.52
C GLY A 2 -37.29 11.46 -7.76
N GLU A 3 -36.07 10.93 -7.66
CA GLU A 3 -35.20 10.74 -8.82
C GLU A 3 -35.87 9.79 -9.83
N PRO A 4 -35.88 10.11 -11.13
CA PRO A 4 -36.45 9.22 -12.13
C PRO A 4 -35.58 7.96 -12.23
N VAL A 5 -36.20 6.81 -11.97
CA VAL A 5 -35.59 5.50 -12.17
C VAL A 5 -35.44 5.29 -13.68
N VAL A 6 -34.27 5.63 -14.23
CA VAL A 6 -33.95 5.40 -15.64
C VAL A 6 -33.82 3.89 -15.86
N PHE A 7 -34.89 3.29 -16.39
CA PHE A 7 -34.81 1.92 -16.91
C PHE A 7 -33.92 1.93 -18.14
N GLU A 8 -32.77 1.27 -18.02
CA GLU A 8 -31.82 1.07 -19.10
C GLU A 8 -32.51 0.36 -20.27
N SER A 9 -32.59 1.03 -21.43
CA SER A 9 -33.35 0.53 -22.56
C SER A 9 -32.66 -0.71 -23.16
N LEU A 10 -33.42 -1.55 -23.87
CA LEU A 10 -32.83 -2.69 -24.60
C LEU A 10 -31.72 -2.22 -25.56
N SER A 11 -31.91 -1.05 -26.18
CA SER A 11 -30.91 -0.42 -27.05
C SER A 11 -29.63 -0.06 -26.29
N ASP A 12 -29.73 0.47 -25.07
CA ASP A 12 -28.55 0.77 -24.23
C ASP A 12 -27.77 -0.51 -23.87
N ARG A 13 -28.48 -1.60 -23.53
CA ARG A 13 -27.84 -2.88 -23.21
C ARG A 13 -27.14 -3.48 -24.42
N VAL A 14 -27.78 -3.44 -25.58
CA VAL A 14 -27.19 -3.87 -26.86
C VAL A 14 -25.94 -3.03 -27.18
N SER A 15 -26.02 -1.72 -26.99
CA SER A 15 -24.89 -0.80 -27.21
C SER A 15 -23.72 -1.14 -26.28
N LYS A 16 -23.98 -1.30 -24.97
CA LYS A 16 -22.96 -1.71 -23.98
C LYS A 16 -22.36 -3.09 -24.29
N PHE A 17 -23.16 -4.03 -24.77
CA PHE A 17 -22.69 -5.33 -25.19
C PHE A 17 -21.76 -5.23 -26.39
N ASN A 18 -22.17 -4.50 -27.43
CA ASN A 18 -21.39 -4.31 -28.64
C ASN A 18 -20.05 -3.61 -28.32
N GLU A 19 -20.05 -2.56 -27.48
CA GLU A 19 -18.80 -1.95 -27.02
C GLU A 19 -17.87 -2.94 -26.32
N LYS A 20 -18.43 -3.82 -25.47
CA LYS A 20 -17.65 -4.83 -24.75
C LYS A 20 -17.08 -5.87 -25.72
N VAL A 21 -17.85 -6.27 -26.72
CA VAL A 21 -17.39 -7.18 -27.79
C VAL A 21 -16.26 -6.53 -28.58
N SER A 22 -16.39 -5.28 -29.03
CA SER A 22 -15.33 -4.57 -29.76
C SER A 22 -14.03 -4.51 -28.94
N LYS A 23 -14.09 -4.07 -27.68
CA LYS A 23 -12.92 -4.01 -26.78
C LYS A 23 -12.28 -5.38 -26.54
N HIS A 24 -13.11 -6.42 -26.46
CA HIS A 24 -12.63 -7.79 -26.31
C HIS A 24 -11.90 -8.28 -27.57
N LEU A 25 -12.47 -8.03 -28.76
CA LEU A 25 -11.83 -8.39 -30.03
C LEU A 25 -10.49 -7.67 -30.21
N GLU A 26 -10.42 -6.38 -29.88
CA GLU A 26 -9.17 -5.61 -29.87
C GLU A 26 -8.14 -6.20 -28.89
N SER A 27 -8.55 -6.59 -27.68
CA SER A 27 -7.64 -7.21 -26.71
C SER A 27 -7.16 -8.59 -27.15
N GLN A 28 -8.02 -9.37 -27.80
CA GLN A 28 -7.69 -10.71 -28.30
C GLN A 28 -6.74 -10.65 -29.49
N SER A 29 -6.81 -9.63 -30.35
CA SER A 29 -5.88 -9.48 -31.47
C SER A 29 -4.42 -9.29 -31.01
N LEU A 30 -4.22 -8.67 -29.84
CA LEU A 30 -2.91 -8.47 -29.22
C LEU A 30 -2.44 -9.66 -28.38
N ASN A 31 -3.32 -10.65 -28.16
CA ASN A 31 -3.04 -11.81 -27.34
C ASN A 31 -2.32 -12.89 -28.16
N PRO A 32 -1.08 -13.29 -27.81
CA PRO A 32 -0.35 -14.35 -28.51
C PRO A 32 -0.99 -15.74 -28.40
N PHE A 33 -1.95 -15.93 -27.49
CA PHE A 33 -2.69 -17.18 -27.31
C PHE A 33 -4.04 -17.19 -28.04
N SER A 34 -4.35 -16.16 -28.82
CA SER A 34 -5.54 -16.15 -29.68
C SER A 34 -5.30 -16.97 -30.95
N GLY A 35 -6.31 -17.72 -31.41
CA GLY A 35 -6.21 -18.55 -32.62
C GLY A 35 -5.96 -17.76 -33.92
N SER A 36 -6.11 -16.44 -33.88
CA SER A 36 -5.83 -15.50 -34.98
C SER A 36 -4.34 -15.18 -35.16
N PHE A 37 -3.47 -15.57 -34.23
CA PHE A 37 -2.05 -15.21 -34.28
C PHE A 37 -1.24 -16.11 -35.22
N GLN A 38 -0.94 -15.62 -36.43
CA GLN A 38 -0.08 -16.28 -37.42
C GLN A 38 1.39 -15.86 -37.26
N GLY A 39 2.03 -16.28 -36.16
CA GLY A 39 3.44 -16.70 -36.08
C GLY A 39 4.61 -15.76 -36.45
N GLY A 40 4.42 -14.51 -36.88
CA GLY A 40 5.54 -13.67 -37.38
C GLY A 40 6.39 -12.94 -36.34
N SER A 41 5.87 -12.68 -35.13
CA SER A 41 6.54 -11.89 -34.08
C SER A 41 6.46 -12.57 -32.72
N ARG A 42 7.53 -12.54 -31.91
CA ARG A 42 7.56 -13.16 -30.57
C ARG A 42 6.50 -12.64 -29.59
N SER A 43 5.85 -11.51 -29.88
CA SER A 43 4.66 -11.04 -29.16
C SER A 43 3.87 -10.04 -30.01
N PRO A 44 2.56 -10.22 -30.18
CA PRO A 44 1.67 -9.20 -30.78
C PRO A 44 1.40 -8.03 -29.83
N SER A 45 1.64 -8.23 -28.53
CA SER A 45 1.33 -7.22 -27.52
C SER A 45 2.38 -6.10 -27.52
N PRO A 46 1.96 -4.83 -27.55
CA PRO A 46 2.86 -3.70 -27.36
C PRO A 46 3.61 -3.85 -26.03
N ARG A 47 4.94 -3.72 -26.07
CA ARG A 47 5.73 -3.66 -24.83
C ARG A 47 5.34 -2.37 -24.10
N PRO A 48 5.01 -2.42 -22.80
CA PRO A 48 4.74 -1.23 -22.03
C PRO A 48 5.95 -0.28 -22.10
N SER A 49 5.76 0.91 -22.67
CA SER A 49 6.74 1.99 -22.65
C SER A 49 6.43 2.88 -21.45
N PHE A 50 6.98 2.56 -20.28
CA PHE A 50 6.93 3.43 -19.11
C PHE A 50 8.27 4.14 -18.95
N SER A 51 8.22 5.38 -18.44
CA SER A 51 9.43 6.06 -18.01
C SER A 51 9.99 5.39 -16.75
N LYS A 52 11.28 5.60 -16.46
CA LYS A 52 11.91 5.05 -15.24
C LYS A 52 11.16 5.45 -13.97
N ASP A 53 10.58 6.65 -13.94
CA ASP A 53 9.91 7.22 -12.77
C ASP A 53 8.48 6.71 -12.57
N GLU A 54 7.88 6.15 -13.62
CA GLU A 54 6.55 5.51 -13.60
C GLU A 54 6.63 4.01 -13.32
N TYR A 55 7.83 3.42 -13.36
CA TYR A 55 8.00 2.00 -13.07
C TYR A 55 7.57 1.67 -11.64
N GLY A 56 6.78 0.61 -11.48
CA GLY A 56 6.26 0.18 -10.18
C GLY A 56 5.09 1.01 -9.66
N LYS A 57 4.66 2.05 -10.37
CA LYS A 57 3.47 2.83 -10.02
C LYS A 57 2.25 2.35 -10.83
N PRO A 58 1.06 2.26 -10.20
CA PRO A 58 -0.15 2.00 -10.96
C PRO A 58 -0.43 3.16 -11.91
N VAL A 59 -1.05 2.87 -13.06
CA VAL A 59 -1.47 3.89 -14.03
C VAL A 59 -2.40 4.89 -13.34
N ALA A 60 -2.16 6.19 -13.56
CA ALA A 60 -2.99 7.25 -13.00
C ALA A 60 -4.46 7.12 -13.44
N GLY A 61 -5.39 7.30 -12.51
CA GLY A 61 -6.83 7.12 -12.70
C GLY A 61 -7.27 5.65 -12.77
N SER A 62 -6.35 4.68 -12.71
CA SER A 62 -6.71 3.27 -12.80
C SER A 62 -7.41 2.76 -11.54
N LYS A 63 -8.20 1.68 -11.70
CA LYS A 63 -8.79 0.97 -10.56
C LYS A 63 -7.72 0.43 -9.58
N THR A 64 -6.54 0.10 -10.07
CA THR A 64 -5.42 -0.35 -9.23
C THR A 64 -4.92 0.77 -8.33
N GLU A 65 -4.77 1.99 -8.87
CA GLU A 65 -4.41 3.16 -8.07
C GLU A 65 -5.45 3.46 -6.99
N GLN A 66 -6.73 3.45 -7.36
CA GLN A 66 -7.84 3.68 -6.41
C GLN A 66 -7.84 2.66 -5.27
N ARG A 67 -7.64 1.37 -5.58
CA ARG A 67 -7.53 0.32 -4.56
C ARG A 67 -6.30 0.53 -3.66
N GLY A 68 -5.15 0.88 -4.24
CA GLY A 68 -3.94 1.17 -3.48
C GLY A 68 -4.15 2.33 -2.50
N ARG A 69 -4.76 3.42 -2.96
CA ARG A 69 -5.09 4.58 -2.12
C ARG A 69 -6.06 4.22 -1.00
N LYS A 70 -7.11 3.46 -1.31
CA LYS A 70 -8.09 2.98 -0.32
C LYS A 70 -7.42 2.10 0.75
N ALA A 71 -6.58 1.16 0.34
CA ALA A 71 -5.85 0.29 1.27
C ALA A 71 -4.88 1.08 2.15
N HIS A 72 -4.18 2.06 1.58
CA HIS A 72 -3.30 2.97 2.32
C HIS A 72 -4.07 3.74 3.39
N SER A 73 -5.16 4.42 3.02
CA SER A 73 -6.02 5.15 3.97
C SER A 73 -6.56 4.23 5.07
N HIS A 74 -6.91 2.99 4.74
CA HIS A 74 -7.38 2.02 5.73
C HIS A 74 -6.32 1.69 6.77
N VAL A 75 -5.10 1.38 6.33
CA VAL A 75 -4.00 1.05 7.26
C VAL A 75 -3.60 2.27 8.10
N CYS A 76 -3.53 3.48 7.51
CA CYS A 76 -3.26 4.70 8.28
C CYS A 76 -4.30 4.92 9.38
N ARG A 77 -5.57 4.63 9.10
CA ARG A 77 -6.64 4.73 10.10
C ARG A 77 -6.45 3.72 11.24
N GLU A 78 -6.14 2.46 10.93
CA GLU A 78 -5.85 1.44 11.96
C GLU A 78 -4.66 1.84 12.84
N ILE A 79 -3.62 2.46 12.26
CA ILE A 79 -2.46 2.96 13.00
C ILE A 79 -2.85 4.12 13.93
N LEU A 80 -3.65 5.08 13.46
CA LEU A 80 -4.12 6.20 14.29
C LEU A 80 -5.00 5.71 15.46
N GLU A 81 -5.89 4.76 15.20
CA GLU A 81 -6.72 4.13 16.22
C GLU A 81 -5.85 3.42 17.27
N LEU A 82 -4.80 2.70 16.84
CA LEU A 82 -3.83 2.08 17.75
C LEU A 82 -3.08 3.13 18.60
N CYS A 83 -2.61 4.22 18.00
CA CYS A 83 -1.93 5.29 18.72
C CYS A 83 -2.84 5.93 19.78
N GLN A 84 -4.12 6.13 19.48
CA GLN A 84 -5.09 6.64 20.45
C GLN A 84 -5.24 5.71 21.65
N ILE A 85 -5.36 4.40 21.40
CA ILE A 85 -5.46 3.38 22.46
C ILE A 85 -4.22 3.40 23.36
N ILE A 86 -3.02 3.47 22.77
CA ILE A 86 -1.76 3.53 23.52
C ILE A 86 -1.71 4.79 24.39
N SER A 87 -2.09 5.94 23.83
CA SER A 87 -2.15 7.22 24.54
C SER A 87 -3.10 7.14 25.74
N ASP A 88 -4.34 6.72 25.52
CA ASP A 88 -5.37 6.63 26.55
C ASP A 88 -4.96 5.68 27.68
N MET A 89 -4.40 4.52 27.32
CA MET A 89 -3.98 3.51 28.28
C MET A 89 -2.75 3.96 29.08
N GLY A 90 -1.77 4.60 28.44
CA GLY A 90 -0.59 5.09 29.15
C GLY A 90 -0.92 6.23 30.11
N HIS A 91 -1.80 7.16 29.71
CA HIS A 91 -2.31 8.20 30.62
C HIS A 91 -3.16 7.62 31.76
N TYR A 92 -3.94 6.57 31.51
CA TYR A 92 -4.67 5.88 32.57
C TYR A 92 -3.71 5.20 33.57
N GLN A 93 -2.71 4.48 33.08
CA GLN A 93 -1.71 3.83 33.94
C GLN A 93 -0.91 4.83 34.78
N ALA A 94 -0.56 5.99 34.22
CA ALA A 94 0.14 7.05 34.94
C ALA A 94 -0.73 7.72 36.04
N LYS A 95 -2.06 7.74 35.88
CA LYS A 95 -2.98 8.36 36.84
C LYS A 95 -3.39 7.44 38.00
N TYR A 96 -3.43 6.13 37.77
CA TYR A 96 -4.06 5.18 38.70
C TYR A 96 -3.13 4.09 39.25
N ARG A 97 -1.89 3.95 38.75
CA ARG A 97 -0.91 3.10 39.46
C ARG A 97 -0.51 3.83 40.74
N GLU A 98 -0.68 3.16 41.86
CA GLU A 98 -0.23 3.63 43.17
C GLU A 98 1.22 4.12 43.03
N LYS A 99 1.47 5.36 43.46
CA LYS A 99 2.82 5.83 43.71
C LYS A 99 3.27 5.04 44.93
N ASP A 100 4.21 4.12 44.77
CA ASP A 100 4.90 3.56 45.93
C ASP A 100 5.59 4.75 46.65
N ASP A 101 5.53 4.78 47.98
CA ASP A 101 5.88 5.94 48.83
C ASP A 101 7.33 6.48 48.69
N ASP A 102 8.15 5.88 47.81
CA ASP A 102 9.57 6.20 47.58
C ASP A 102 9.84 7.00 46.27
N ASP A 103 8.84 7.22 45.41
CA ASP A 103 9.04 7.97 44.15
C ASP A 103 8.92 9.49 44.37
N GLU A 104 10.07 10.17 44.46
CA GLU A 104 10.17 11.64 44.38
C GLU A 104 9.41 12.14 43.15
N GLU A 105 8.38 12.97 43.38
CA GLU A 105 7.49 13.48 42.34
C GLU A 105 8.23 14.49 41.44
N GLN A 106 9.02 13.96 40.51
CA GLN A 106 9.68 14.73 39.48
C GLN A 106 8.60 15.20 38.48
N PRO A 107 8.59 16.49 38.07
CA PRO A 107 7.56 17.01 37.18
C PRO A 107 7.53 16.19 35.89
N ALA A 108 6.41 15.53 35.62
CA ALA A 108 6.23 14.77 34.39
C ALA A 108 6.43 15.71 33.20
N ASP A 109 7.53 15.53 32.47
CA ASP A 109 7.80 16.22 31.23
C ASP A 109 6.59 15.99 30.29
N PRO A 110 5.91 17.06 29.81
CA PRO A 110 4.76 16.91 28.93
C PRO A 110 5.10 16.18 27.62
N ASP A 111 6.39 16.15 27.24
CA ASP A 111 6.88 15.45 26.06
C ASP A 111 7.44 14.04 26.38
N ALA A 112 7.27 13.56 27.61
CA ALA A 112 7.69 12.20 27.98
C ALA A 112 6.97 11.15 27.12
N PRO A 113 7.70 10.12 26.63
CA PRO A 113 7.10 9.08 25.81
C PRO A 113 6.07 8.29 26.62
N VAL A 114 4.90 8.05 26.01
CA VAL A 114 3.87 7.19 26.59
C VAL A 114 4.32 5.73 26.49
N ILE A 115 4.55 5.09 27.64
CA ILE A 115 5.00 3.70 27.72
C ILE A 115 3.84 2.83 28.19
N VAL A 116 3.56 1.75 27.44
CA VAL A 116 2.59 0.73 27.84
C VAL A 116 3.19 -0.66 27.67
N ARG A 117 2.89 -1.56 28.60
CA ARG A 117 3.30 -2.97 28.50
C ARG A 117 2.55 -3.62 27.35
N PHE A 118 3.30 -4.34 26.51
CA PHE A 118 2.72 -5.07 25.38
C PHE A 118 1.60 -6.03 25.79
N GLY A 119 1.72 -6.69 26.94
CA GLY A 119 0.69 -7.59 27.46
C GLY A 119 -0.66 -6.91 27.72
N ASP A 120 -0.64 -5.72 28.34
CA ASP A 120 -1.87 -4.94 28.61
C ASP A 120 -2.50 -4.46 27.30
N LEU A 121 -1.67 -3.97 26.37
CA LEU A 121 -2.11 -3.55 25.04
C LEU A 121 -2.72 -4.71 24.25
N PHE A 122 -2.06 -5.87 24.26
CA PHE A 122 -2.52 -7.06 23.58
C PHE A 122 -3.84 -7.56 24.15
N GLN A 123 -3.96 -7.62 25.48
CA GLN A 123 -5.20 -8.02 26.15
C GLN A 123 -6.35 -7.09 25.80
N TYR A 124 -6.12 -5.77 25.85
CA TYR A 124 -7.11 -4.76 25.49
C TYR A 124 -7.61 -4.93 24.05
N ILE A 125 -6.68 -5.11 23.10
CA ILE A 125 -7.03 -5.29 21.69
C ILE A 125 -7.77 -6.61 21.48
N TYR A 126 -7.36 -7.68 22.16
CA TYR A 126 -7.97 -9.01 22.04
C TYR A 126 -9.41 -9.04 22.58
N GLU A 127 -9.67 -8.44 23.75
CA GLU A 127 -11.00 -8.40 24.37
C GLU A 127 -11.98 -7.50 23.61
N ARG A 128 -11.48 -6.44 22.97
CA ARG A 128 -12.31 -5.45 22.29
C ARG A 128 -12.53 -5.75 20.80
N SER A 129 -11.86 -6.77 20.25
CA SER A 129 -11.99 -7.19 18.85
C SER A 129 -12.14 -8.72 18.71
N PRO A 130 -13.31 -9.30 19.03
CA PRO A 130 -13.51 -10.76 18.97
C PRO A 130 -13.55 -11.34 17.54
N CYS A 131 -13.54 -10.53 16.48
CA CYS A 131 -13.74 -11.03 15.11
C CYS A 131 -12.77 -10.44 14.08
N THR A 132 -11.46 -10.43 14.35
CA THR A 132 -10.42 -10.51 13.30
C THR A 132 -9.04 -10.42 13.93
N VAL A 133 -8.43 -11.56 14.28
CA VAL A 133 -6.97 -11.64 14.44
C VAL A 133 -6.52 -12.94 13.77
N PRO A 134 -5.68 -12.85 12.72
CA PRO A 134 -4.29 -12.40 12.93
C PRO A 134 -3.71 -11.45 11.86
N ASN A 135 -4.49 -10.55 11.23
CA ASN A 135 -3.98 -9.73 10.11
C ASN A 135 -3.49 -8.31 10.45
N SER A 136 -3.92 -7.68 11.53
CA SER A 136 -3.53 -6.28 11.85
C SER A 136 -2.11 -6.19 12.42
N PHE A 137 -1.74 -7.05 13.39
CA PHE A 137 -0.38 -7.09 13.93
C PHE A 137 0.66 -7.63 12.93
N ALA A 138 0.27 -8.55 12.03
CA ALA A 138 1.14 -9.03 10.96
C ALA A 138 1.42 -7.95 9.90
N ARG A 139 0.45 -7.07 9.61
CA ARG A 139 0.61 -5.96 8.66
C ARG A 139 1.53 -4.84 9.17
N ILE A 140 1.53 -4.55 10.47
CA ILE A 140 2.34 -3.45 11.04
C ILE A 140 3.84 -3.78 11.01
N LYS A 141 4.25 -5.06 11.11
CA LYS A 141 5.66 -5.45 10.95
C LYS A 141 6.22 -5.26 9.53
N GLU A 142 5.37 -5.11 8.51
CA GLU A 142 5.79 -4.99 7.11
C GLU A 142 5.97 -3.53 6.66
N PHE A 143 5.49 -2.54 7.44
CA PHE A 143 5.54 -1.12 7.08
C PHE A 143 6.90 -0.43 7.31
N ARG A 144 7.95 -1.17 7.73
CA ARG A 144 9.33 -0.65 7.86
C ARG A 144 10.33 -1.28 6.88
N ILE A 145 9.98 -1.42 5.60
CA ILE A 145 10.92 -1.97 4.59
C ILE A 145 11.08 -1.09 3.32
N LYS A 146 10.39 0.03 3.12
CA LYS A 146 10.47 0.74 1.81
C LYS A 146 11.02 2.16 1.78
N GLU A 147 11.31 2.81 2.90
CA GLU A 147 12.01 4.10 2.82
C GLU A 147 13.54 3.94 2.71
N ASP A 148 14.14 2.91 3.32
CA ASP A 148 15.60 2.72 3.29
C ASP A 148 16.14 1.86 2.13
N TYR A 149 15.31 1.02 1.49
CA TYR A 149 15.76 0.10 0.44
C TYR A 149 15.91 0.73 -0.96
N GLY A 150 15.45 1.97 -1.15
CA GLY A 150 15.74 2.75 -2.36
C GLY A 150 17.19 3.23 -2.42
N ASP A 151 17.78 3.55 -1.27
CA ASP A 151 19.06 4.26 -1.21
C ASP A 151 20.29 3.31 -1.30
N SER A 152 20.12 2.04 -0.92
CA SER A 152 21.18 1.03 -1.03
C SER A 152 21.42 0.50 -2.45
N PHE A 153 20.40 0.52 -3.32
CA PHE A 153 20.55 0.10 -4.72
C PHE A 153 21.25 1.18 -5.57
N GLU A 154 20.99 2.46 -5.27
CA GLU A 154 21.65 3.62 -5.88
C GLU A 154 23.18 3.59 -5.66
N LYS A 155 23.62 3.23 -4.45
CA LYS A 155 25.04 3.16 -4.05
C LYS A 155 25.81 2.05 -4.78
N ARG A 156 25.18 0.90 -5.07
CA ARG A 156 25.79 -0.17 -5.89
C ARG A 156 25.90 0.21 -7.38
N ARG A 157 24.99 1.03 -7.91
CA ARG A 157 25.05 1.52 -9.31
C ARG A 157 26.19 2.51 -9.54
N LYS A 158 26.45 3.40 -8.58
CA LYS A 158 27.59 4.35 -8.67
C LYS A 158 28.93 3.63 -8.66
N LYS A 159 29.12 2.65 -7.77
CA LYS A 159 30.36 1.86 -7.67
C LYS A 159 30.64 1.00 -8.92
N LYS A 160 29.59 0.51 -9.60
CA LYS A 160 29.74 -0.24 -10.86
C LYS A 160 30.06 0.67 -12.05
N LYS A 161 29.40 1.83 -12.14
CA LYS A 161 29.73 2.85 -13.17
C LYS A 161 31.14 3.43 -13.03
N GLU A 162 31.68 3.47 -11.82
CA GLU A 162 33.05 3.93 -11.58
C GLU A 162 34.09 2.85 -11.95
N LYS A 163 33.75 1.57 -11.77
CA LYS A 163 34.63 0.44 -12.12
C LYS A 163 34.67 0.13 -13.63
N ASP A 164 33.61 0.49 -14.35
CA ASP A 164 33.50 0.30 -15.82
C ASP A 164 34.10 1.46 -16.63
N LYS A 165 34.61 2.52 -15.98
CA LYS A 165 35.49 3.50 -16.62
C LYS A 165 36.89 2.90 -16.75
N ARG A 166 37.09 2.04 -17.75
CA ARG A 166 38.43 1.76 -18.25
C ARG A 166 39.01 3.08 -18.79
N PRO A 167 40.19 3.54 -18.34
CA PRO A 167 40.87 4.64 -19.01
C PRO A 167 41.17 4.18 -20.44
N ASP A 168 40.72 5.00 -21.38
CA ASP A 168 41.08 5.00 -22.79
C ASP A 168 42.57 5.34 -22.94
N ALA A 169 43.41 4.33 -22.69
CA ALA A 169 44.79 4.31 -23.16
C ALA A 169 44.82 3.49 -24.45
N TRP A 170 44.96 4.15 -25.60
CA TRP A 170 46.23 4.34 -26.33
C TRP A 170 45.93 5.00 -27.68
N GLU A 171 46.75 6.02 -28.01
CA GLU A 171 47.10 6.41 -29.38
C GLU A 171 47.60 5.23 -30.21
#